data_AF-A0A972IEV9-F1
#
_entry.id   AF-A0A972IEV9-F1
#
_cell.length_a   1.000
_cell.length_b   1.000
_cell.length_c   1.000
_cell.angle_alpha   90.00
_cell.angle_beta   90.00
_cell.angle_gamma   90.00
#
_symmetry.space_group_name_H-M   'P 1'
#
loop_
_entity.id
_entity.type
_entity.pdbx_description
1 polymer ?
#
loop_
_entity_poly.entity_id
_entity_poly.type
_entity_poly.pdbx_seq_one_letter_code
_entity_poly.pdbx_strand_id
1 'polypeptide(L)'
;YTTALNFMLGSYNHRIDIGDSAVVFWAESTKPQYLDLFNFLLMPSEEEIQGPENVEDTKTTYRIRDLFRKVASGMPIEEADQSLDPDVPFYVLALSPNAGRISIRFFLSGRYGSYVDRLVEHYRNMEIARHPDDYQYVPLWKVMLETVPKASKDKSSSPLLTGAVLRAILSGQPYPSALYSAIMIRIRADRDINRARAGIIKAYLIKKYNYQKYKEVLTVALNPECKEKAYILGRLFSVLEKVQEEANPGINTPIKDRYFTSACATPASVFPVLLRLSNHHIAKAQYGKNAEIKIRELLNMLEVNDDPFPANLTLEEQGIFILGYYHQKQANYEKVRKE
;
A
#
# COMPACT_ATOMS: atom_id res chain seq x y z
N TYR A 1 -17.98 33.35 5.36
CA TYR A 1 -17.48 31.99 5.07
C TYR A 1 -17.20 31.77 3.59
N THR A 2 -18.08 32.20 2.67
CA THR A 2 -17.90 32.05 1.21
C THR A 2 -16.59 32.64 0.68
N THR A 3 -16.23 33.85 1.10
CA THR A 3 -14.95 34.49 0.74
C THR A 3 -13.74 33.65 1.14
N ALA A 4 -13.73 33.15 2.39
CA ALA A 4 -12.64 32.31 2.90
C ALA A 4 -12.57 30.97 2.17
N LEU A 5 -13.72 30.35 1.89
CA LEU A 5 -13.76 29.08 1.16
C LEU A 5 -13.28 29.26 -0.29
N ASN A 6 -13.70 30.32 -0.97
CA ASN A 6 -13.23 30.62 -2.34
C ASN A 6 -11.73 30.90 -2.37
N PHE A 7 -11.20 31.62 -1.37
CA PHE A 7 -9.77 31.83 -1.21
C PHE A 7 -9.01 30.49 -1.08
N MET A 8 -9.45 29.61 -0.18
CA MET A 8 -8.81 28.29 0.00
C MET A 8 -8.93 27.42 -1.24
N LEU A 9 -10.09 27.41 -1.91
CA LEU A 9 -10.30 26.65 -3.14
C LEU A 9 -9.44 27.15 -4.32
N GLY A 10 -9.08 28.44 -4.32
CA GLY A 10 -8.21 29.06 -5.31
C GLY A 10 -6.72 29.02 -4.97
N SER A 11 -6.33 28.50 -3.80
CA SER A 11 -4.94 28.47 -3.33
C SER A 11 -4.38 27.06 -3.32
N TYR A 12 -3.28 26.84 -4.06
CA TYR A 12 -2.56 25.56 -4.08
C TYR A 12 -2.00 25.15 -2.71
N ASN A 13 -1.77 26.10 -1.80
CA ASN A 13 -1.23 25.81 -0.45
C ASN A 13 -2.30 25.31 0.52
N HIS A 14 -3.57 25.60 0.25
CA HIS A 14 -4.69 25.24 1.12
C HIS A 14 -5.51 24.08 0.59
N ARG A 15 -5.24 23.60 -0.63
CA ARG A 15 -6.08 22.66 -1.35
C ARG A 15 -5.27 21.55 -1.99
N ILE A 16 -5.81 20.35 -1.89
CA ILE A 16 -5.46 19.24 -2.77
C ILE A 16 -6.70 18.68 -3.43
N ASP A 17 -6.52 18.12 -4.63
CA ASP A 17 -7.56 17.41 -5.34
C ASP A 17 -7.26 15.90 -5.30
N ILE A 18 -8.25 15.12 -4.87
CA ILE A 18 -8.16 13.65 -4.89
C ILE A 18 -9.39 13.10 -5.60
N GLY A 19 -9.18 12.64 -6.84
CA GLY A 19 -10.28 12.29 -7.74
C GLY A 19 -11.04 13.56 -8.14
N ASP A 20 -12.35 13.56 -7.92
CA ASP A 20 -13.23 14.72 -8.17
C ASP A 20 -13.45 15.60 -6.91
N SER A 21 -12.82 15.24 -5.79
CA SER A 21 -13.07 15.84 -4.49
C SER A 21 -11.96 16.82 -4.14
N ALA A 22 -12.33 18.03 -3.73
CA ALA A 22 -11.42 19.05 -3.25
C ALA A 22 -11.32 18.96 -1.73
N VAL A 23 -10.11 18.81 -1.22
CA VAL A 23 -9.82 18.83 0.22
C VAL A 23 -9.12 20.13 0.54
N VAL A 24 -9.78 20.98 1.35
CA VAL A 24 -9.19 22.22 1.84
C VAL A 24 -8.82 22.09 3.31
N PHE A 25 -7.74 22.76 3.71
CA PHE A 25 -7.24 22.73 5.08
C PHE A 25 -6.63 24.06 5.51
N TRP A 26 -6.69 24.34 6.80
CA TRP A 26 -6.11 25.54 7.40
C TRP A 26 -5.75 25.32 8.88
N ALA A 27 -4.80 26.13 9.35
CA ALA A 27 -4.39 26.21 10.74
C ALA A 27 -4.89 27.54 11.35
N GLU A 28 -5.14 27.58 12.65
CA GLU A 28 -5.24 28.85 13.41
C GLU A 28 -3.86 29.45 13.66
N SER A 29 -3.14 29.70 12.56
CA SER A 29 -1.78 30.24 12.55
C SER A 29 -1.48 30.86 11.20
N THR A 30 -0.66 31.91 11.19
CA THR A 30 -0.18 32.57 9.96
C THR A 30 1.09 31.93 9.40
N LYS A 31 1.66 30.95 10.12
CA LYS A 31 2.90 30.25 9.71
C LYS A 31 2.60 29.31 8.53
N PRO A 32 3.21 29.51 7.34
CA PRO A 32 2.96 28.67 6.17
C PRO A 32 3.42 27.22 6.36
N GLN A 33 4.41 26.97 7.23
CA GLN A 33 5.01 25.66 7.48
C GLN A 33 3.99 24.58 7.86
N TYR A 34 2.90 24.95 8.53
CA TYR A 34 1.81 24.01 8.86
C TYR A 34 1.19 23.41 7.60
N LEU A 35 0.91 24.26 6.61
CA LEU A 35 0.27 23.88 5.35
C LEU A 35 1.26 23.16 4.44
N ASP A 36 2.49 23.65 4.36
CA ASP A 36 3.54 23.08 3.50
C ASP A 36 3.81 21.61 3.84
N LEU A 37 4.03 21.31 5.13
CA LEU A 37 4.24 19.93 5.57
C LEU A 37 2.98 19.08 5.41
N PHE A 38 1.80 19.61 5.74
CA PHE A 38 0.55 18.85 5.63
C PHE A 38 0.21 18.50 4.18
N ASN A 39 0.43 19.43 3.26
CA ASN A 39 0.27 19.20 1.82
C ASN A 39 1.22 18.09 1.34
N PHE A 40 2.51 18.18 1.70
CA PHE A 40 3.50 17.15 1.36
C PHE A 40 3.15 15.78 1.95
N LEU A 41 2.65 15.72 3.19
CA LEU A 41 2.21 14.48 3.82
C LEU A 41 1.00 13.85 3.12
N LEU A 42 0.12 14.63 2.50
CA LEU A 42 -1.00 14.08 1.74
C LEU A 42 -0.62 13.65 0.32
N MET A 43 0.35 14.35 -0.28
CA MET A 43 0.83 14.12 -1.64
C MET A 43 2.36 14.06 -1.68
N PRO A 44 2.99 13.00 -1.13
CA PRO A 44 4.42 12.81 -1.28
C PRO A 44 4.75 12.66 -2.78
N SER A 45 5.52 13.60 -3.32
CA SER A 45 5.94 13.60 -4.72
C SER A 45 7.28 12.87 -4.88
N GLU A 46 7.40 12.05 -5.94
CA GLU A 46 8.70 11.49 -6.37
C GLU A 46 9.33 12.27 -7.54
N GLU A 47 8.57 13.03 -8.32
CA GLU A 47 9.12 13.85 -9.43
C GLU A 47 10.08 14.94 -8.93
N GLU A 48 9.98 15.38 -7.67
CA GLU A 48 10.97 16.27 -7.07
C GLU A 48 12.28 15.54 -6.65
N ILE A 49 12.42 14.22 -6.86
CA ILE A 49 13.66 13.45 -6.61
C ILE A 49 14.66 13.60 -7.78
N GLN A 50 14.18 13.94 -8.98
CA GLN A 50 14.98 14.57 -10.03
C GLN A 50 14.52 16.03 -10.11
N GLY A 51 15.07 16.86 -9.22
CA GLY A 51 14.47 18.13 -8.81
C GLY A 51 14.08 19.11 -9.94
N PRO A 52 13.22 20.09 -9.64
CA PRO A 52 12.92 21.18 -10.56
C PRO A 52 14.22 21.94 -10.93
N GLU A 53 14.29 22.44 -12.17
CA GLU A 53 15.39 23.30 -12.68
C GLU A 53 15.56 24.63 -11.89
N ASN A 54 14.69 24.91 -10.91
CA ASN A 54 14.73 26.11 -10.07
C ASN A 54 15.28 25.83 -8.67
N VAL A 55 16.32 26.59 -8.29
CA VAL A 55 17.19 26.39 -7.12
C VAL A 55 16.54 26.78 -5.78
N GLU A 56 15.48 27.61 -5.78
CA GLU A 56 14.80 28.07 -4.55
C GLU A 56 13.72 27.08 -4.05
N ASP A 57 12.93 26.47 -4.94
CA ASP A 57 11.96 25.43 -4.59
C ASP A 57 12.64 24.18 -4.02
N THR A 58 13.87 23.89 -4.46
CA THR A 58 14.59 22.69 -4.02
C THR A 58 14.88 22.71 -2.52
N LYS A 59 15.26 23.85 -1.93
CA LYS A 59 15.60 23.94 -0.49
C LYS A 59 14.38 23.73 0.42
N THR A 60 13.23 24.30 0.05
CA THR A 60 11.98 24.13 0.78
C THR A 60 11.51 22.68 0.71
N THR A 61 11.52 22.08 -0.48
CA THR A 61 11.19 20.67 -0.68
C THR A 61 12.16 19.74 0.09
N TYR A 62 13.47 20.01 0.09
CA TYR A 62 14.44 19.25 0.89
C TYR A 62 14.17 19.35 2.39
N ARG A 63 13.85 20.55 2.90
CA ARG A 63 13.52 20.76 4.31
C ARG A 63 12.26 19.99 4.70
N ILE A 64 11.20 20.06 3.90
CA ILE A 64 9.94 19.35 4.17
C ILE A 64 10.15 17.83 4.12
N ARG A 65 10.98 17.34 3.20
CA ARG A 65 11.36 15.93 3.12
C ARG A 65 12.15 15.46 4.34
N ASP A 66 13.13 16.25 4.78
CA ASP A 66 13.91 15.95 5.97
C ASP A 66 13.02 15.94 7.22
N LEU A 67 12.15 16.94 7.34
CA LEU A 67 11.13 17.02 8.39
C LEU A 67 10.24 15.78 8.38
N PHE A 68 9.72 15.40 7.21
CA PHE A 68 8.93 14.19 7.08
C PHE A 68 9.72 12.93 7.48
N ARG A 69 10.98 12.77 7.05
CA ARG A 69 11.80 11.61 7.44
C ARG A 69 12.00 11.55 8.96
N LYS A 70 12.25 12.68 9.61
CA LYS A 70 12.40 12.78 11.07
C LYS A 70 11.12 12.34 11.78
N VAL A 71 9.97 12.88 11.37
CA VAL A 71 8.69 12.49 11.98
C VAL A 71 8.36 11.03 11.67
N ALA A 72 8.62 10.58 10.43
CA ALA A 72 8.49 9.19 10.03
C ALA A 72 9.42 8.24 10.77
N SER A 73 10.55 8.69 11.31
CA SER A 73 11.41 7.89 12.21
C SER A 73 11.01 7.93 13.68
N GLY A 74 10.01 8.73 14.04
CA GLY A 74 9.42 8.77 15.40
C GLY A 74 9.77 10.01 16.19
N MET A 75 10.46 10.98 15.58
CA MET A 75 10.73 12.26 16.20
C MET A 75 9.43 13.06 16.32
N PRO A 76 9.08 13.58 17.52
CA PRO A 76 7.96 14.52 17.67
C PRO A 76 8.12 15.73 16.74
N ILE A 77 7.00 16.30 16.27
CA ILE A 77 7.04 17.37 15.26
C ILE A 77 7.72 18.63 15.80
N GLU A 78 7.51 18.95 17.07
CA GLU A 78 8.12 20.06 17.80
C GLU A 78 9.64 19.91 17.97
N GLU A 79 10.14 18.67 18.01
CA GLU A 79 11.57 18.39 18.01
C GLU A 79 12.15 18.48 16.59
N ALA A 80 11.39 18.02 15.60
CA ALA A 80 11.81 18.01 14.21
C ALA A 80 11.82 19.42 13.59
N ASP A 81 10.89 20.29 14.00
CA ASP A 81 10.85 21.71 13.69
C ASP A 81 10.23 22.52 14.85
N GLN A 82 11.08 23.17 15.65
CA GLN A 82 10.68 23.97 16.82
C GLN A 82 9.73 25.14 16.48
N SER A 83 9.57 25.49 15.19
CA SER A 83 8.63 26.52 14.78
C SER A 83 7.17 26.03 14.71
N LEU A 84 6.95 24.71 14.76
CA LEU A 84 5.64 24.07 14.71
C LEU A 84 5.21 23.64 16.11
N ASP A 85 4.08 24.18 16.57
CA ASP A 85 3.40 23.79 17.79
C ASP A 85 2.34 22.72 17.45
N PRO A 86 2.47 21.49 17.99
CA PRO A 86 1.55 20.39 17.69
C PRO A 86 0.11 20.66 18.15
N ASP A 87 -0.10 21.55 19.12
CA ASP A 87 -1.41 21.82 19.71
C ASP A 87 -2.23 22.87 18.95
N VAL A 88 -1.67 23.47 17.88
CA VAL A 88 -2.39 24.43 17.03
C VAL A 88 -3.68 23.81 16.46
N PRO A 89 -4.84 24.50 16.60
CA PRO A 89 -6.08 24.08 15.97
C PRO A 89 -5.91 23.99 14.45
N PHE A 90 -6.27 22.84 13.90
CA PHE A 90 -6.16 22.52 12.49
C PHE A 90 -7.47 21.92 11.98
N TYR A 91 -7.81 22.26 10.75
CA TYR A 91 -9.11 21.95 10.16
C TYR A 91 -8.94 21.37 8.77
N VAL A 92 -9.73 20.35 8.46
CA VAL A 92 -9.75 19.70 7.15
C VAL A 92 -11.19 19.54 6.68
N LEU A 93 -11.49 20.05 5.50
CA LEU A 93 -12.82 20.02 4.89
C LEU A 93 -12.73 19.36 3.50
N ALA A 94 -13.42 18.23 3.33
CA ALA A 94 -13.51 17.57 2.03
C ALA A 94 -14.85 17.87 1.37
N LEU A 95 -14.80 18.32 0.13
CA LEU A 95 -15.91 18.75 -0.70
C LEU A 95 -15.93 17.95 -2.00
N SER A 96 -17.12 17.65 -2.51
CA SER A 96 -17.27 17.10 -3.85
C SER A 96 -18.41 17.78 -4.60
N PRO A 97 -18.35 17.88 -5.93
CA PRO A 97 -19.46 18.37 -6.74
C PRO A 97 -20.68 17.44 -6.63
N ASN A 98 -21.88 18.02 -6.69
CA ASN A 98 -23.14 17.29 -6.73
C ASN A 98 -24.21 18.12 -7.46
N ALA A 99 -24.29 17.98 -8.80
CA ALA A 99 -25.34 18.56 -9.66
C ALA A 99 -25.72 20.02 -9.28
N GLY A 100 -24.76 20.95 -9.35
CA GLY A 100 -24.97 22.37 -9.01
C GLY A 100 -24.91 22.70 -7.52
N ARG A 101 -24.68 21.71 -6.65
CA ARG A 101 -24.42 21.87 -5.21
C ARG A 101 -23.03 21.35 -4.85
N ILE A 102 -22.54 21.77 -3.69
CA ILE A 102 -21.33 21.23 -3.07
C ILE A 102 -21.76 20.32 -1.93
N SER A 103 -21.29 19.06 -1.94
CA SER A 103 -21.50 18.13 -0.84
C SER A 103 -20.30 18.14 0.09
N ILE A 104 -20.54 18.35 1.40
CA ILE A 104 -19.52 18.15 2.44
C ILE A 104 -19.38 16.64 2.68
N ARG A 105 -18.23 16.07 2.35
CA ARG A 105 -17.93 14.64 2.58
C ARG A 105 -17.54 14.39 4.03
N PHE A 106 -16.70 15.27 4.57
CA PHE A 106 -16.40 15.32 5.98
C PHE A 106 -15.84 16.70 6.34
N PHE A 107 -15.95 17.03 7.61
CA PHE A 107 -15.25 18.15 8.24
C PHE A 107 -14.60 17.62 9.51
N LEU A 108 -13.30 17.83 9.65
CA LEU A 108 -12.51 17.44 10.81
C LEU A 108 -11.90 18.69 11.44
N SER A 109 -11.98 18.76 12.77
CA SER A 109 -11.31 19.73 13.61
C SER A 109 -10.49 18.97 14.65
N GLY A 110 -9.27 19.43 14.91
CA GLY A 110 -8.35 18.75 15.81
C GLY A 110 -7.06 19.53 15.98
N ARG A 111 -6.07 18.88 16.57
CA ARG A 111 -4.72 19.43 16.74
C ARG A 111 -3.85 19.04 15.56
N TYR A 112 -2.97 19.96 15.14
CA TYR A 112 -2.07 19.74 14.01
C TYR A 112 -1.22 18.48 14.17
N GLY A 113 -0.55 18.32 15.32
CA GLY A 113 0.31 17.16 15.60
C GLY A 113 -0.43 15.84 15.47
N SER A 114 -1.68 15.77 15.94
CA SER A 114 -2.51 14.57 15.81
C SER A 114 -2.78 14.16 14.37
N TYR A 115 -2.92 15.11 13.43
CA TYR A 115 -3.10 14.77 12.01
C TYR A 115 -1.79 14.32 11.37
N VAL A 116 -0.67 14.98 11.71
CA VAL A 116 0.66 14.60 11.27
C VAL A 116 0.98 13.16 11.70
N ASP A 117 0.79 12.83 12.97
CA ASP A 117 1.02 11.50 13.53
C ASP A 117 0.21 10.43 12.80
N ARG A 118 -1.07 10.72 12.52
CA ARG A 118 -1.97 9.79 11.81
C ARG A 118 -1.57 9.56 10.36
N LEU A 119 -1.09 10.59 9.67
CA LEU A 119 -0.56 10.46 8.30
C LEU A 119 0.74 9.66 8.28
N VAL A 120 1.63 9.91 9.25
CA VAL A 120 2.87 9.14 9.40
C VAL A 120 2.58 7.68 9.75
N GLU A 121 1.63 7.42 10.64
CA GLU A 121 1.17 6.07 10.97
C GLU A 121 0.63 5.35 9.73
N HIS A 122 -0.14 6.03 8.87
CA HIS A 122 -0.62 5.47 7.60
C HIS A 122 0.54 4.99 6.72
N TYR A 123 1.58 5.82 6.54
CA TYR A 123 2.74 5.44 5.72
C TYR A 123 3.57 4.31 6.33
N ARG A 124 3.78 4.31 7.65
CA ARG A 124 4.44 3.20 8.36
C ARG A 124 3.67 1.89 8.20
N ASN A 125 2.34 1.96 8.31
CA ASN A 125 1.48 0.79 8.15
C ASN A 125 1.55 0.20 6.73
N MET A 126 1.76 1.06 5.73
CA MET A 126 1.93 0.66 4.33
C MET A 126 3.37 0.25 3.98
N GLU A 127 4.35 0.48 4.86
CA GLU A 127 5.75 0.18 4.59
C GLU A 127 5.94 -1.31 4.31
N ILE A 128 6.55 -1.62 3.16
CA ILE A 128 6.76 -2.98 2.70
C ILE A 128 7.99 -3.00 1.79
N ALA A 129 8.65 -4.15 1.69
CA ALA A 129 9.80 -4.39 0.81
C ALA A 129 9.44 -3.95 -0.62
N ARG A 130 10.40 -3.36 -1.32
CA ARG A 130 10.13 -2.60 -2.54
C ARG A 130 11.28 -2.69 -3.51
N HIS A 131 10.99 -2.45 -4.78
CA HIS A 131 12.04 -2.07 -5.73
C HIS A 131 12.54 -0.64 -5.42
N PRO A 132 13.81 -0.29 -5.70
CA PRO A 132 14.29 1.10 -5.58
C PRO A 132 13.47 2.11 -6.39
N ASP A 133 12.94 1.69 -7.53
CA ASP A 133 12.12 2.54 -8.42
C ASP A 133 10.65 2.66 -7.96
N ASP A 134 10.27 1.99 -6.86
CA ASP A 134 8.92 2.10 -6.30
C ASP A 134 8.82 3.29 -5.31
N TYR A 135 7.67 3.96 -5.35
CA TYR A 135 7.21 5.04 -4.44
C TYR A 135 7.58 4.92 -2.96
N GLN A 136 8.68 5.51 -2.47
CA GLN A 136 9.09 5.40 -1.06
C GLN A 136 7.92 5.61 -0.09
N TYR A 137 7.05 6.56 -0.41
CA TYR A 137 5.77 6.76 0.26
C TYR A 137 4.68 6.80 -0.80
N VAL A 138 3.76 5.84 -0.76
CA VAL A 138 2.70 5.72 -1.76
C VAL A 138 1.62 6.76 -1.46
N PRO A 139 1.43 7.80 -2.30
CA PRO A 139 0.45 8.83 -2.02
C PRO A 139 -0.99 8.28 -2.10
N LEU A 140 -1.91 8.89 -1.37
CA LEU A 140 -3.30 8.41 -1.30
C LEU A 140 -3.96 8.33 -2.68
N TRP A 141 -3.74 9.31 -3.57
CA TRP A 141 -4.29 9.27 -4.92
C TRP A 141 -3.86 8.01 -5.68
N LYS A 142 -2.61 7.55 -5.49
CA LYS A 142 -2.08 6.33 -6.12
C LYS A 142 -2.76 5.09 -5.55
N VAL A 143 -2.96 5.01 -4.23
CA VAL A 143 -3.74 3.95 -3.60
C VAL A 143 -5.16 3.90 -4.17
N MET A 144 -5.79 5.06 -4.32
CA MET A 144 -7.15 5.14 -4.86
C MET A 144 -7.21 4.73 -6.33
N LEU A 145 -6.18 5.03 -7.14
CA LEU A 145 -6.09 4.54 -8.52
C LEU A 145 -6.01 3.00 -8.61
N GLU A 146 -5.47 2.33 -7.59
CA GLU A 146 -5.45 0.86 -7.56
C GLU A 146 -6.83 0.23 -7.36
N THR A 147 -7.86 1.03 -7.06
CA THR A 147 -9.26 0.60 -7.02
C THR A 147 -9.95 0.69 -8.39
N VAL A 148 -9.32 1.32 -9.38
CA VAL A 148 -9.86 1.55 -10.73
C VAL A 148 -9.31 0.52 -11.71
N PRO A 149 -10.11 0.00 -12.68
CA PRO A 149 -9.59 -0.90 -13.69
C PRO A 149 -8.44 -0.29 -14.51
N LYS A 150 -7.35 -1.04 -14.69
CA LYS A 150 -6.19 -0.57 -15.48
C LYS A 150 -6.53 -0.23 -16.93
N ALA A 151 -7.49 -0.95 -17.53
CA ALA A 151 -7.97 -0.69 -18.89
C ALA A 151 -8.92 0.52 -19.01
N SER A 152 -9.40 1.08 -17.89
CA SER A 152 -10.32 2.22 -17.93
C SER A 152 -9.64 3.45 -18.52
N LYS A 153 -10.33 4.13 -19.45
CA LYS A 153 -9.96 5.46 -19.97
C LYS A 153 -10.19 6.54 -18.92
N ASP A 154 -11.21 6.37 -18.08
CA ASP A 154 -11.47 7.20 -16.93
C ASP A 154 -10.69 6.68 -15.72
N LYS A 155 -9.74 7.49 -15.23
CA LYS A 155 -8.90 7.19 -14.07
C LYS A 155 -9.47 7.79 -12.78
N SER A 156 -10.70 8.28 -12.78
CA SER A 156 -11.33 8.78 -11.56
C SER A 156 -11.63 7.63 -10.59
N SER A 157 -11.14 7.78 -9.37
CA SER A 157 -11.50 6.89 -8.26
C SER A 157 -12.83 7.32 -7.64
N SER A 158 -13.50 6.42 -6.91
CA SER A 158 -14.78 6.74 -6.28
C SER A 158 -14.63 7.89 -5.27
N PRO A 159 -15.35 9.02 -5.44
CA PRO A 159 -15.29 10.18 -4.55
C PRO A 159 -15.63 9.84 -3.11
N LEU A 160 -16.66 9.00 -2.98
CA LEU A 160 -17.18 8.54 -1.71
C LEU A 160 -16.15 7.68 -0.97
N LEU A 161 -15.51 6.75 -1.70
CA LEU A 161 -14.50 5.89 -1.11
C LEU A 161 -13.26 6.71 -0.72
N THR A 162 -12.78 7.58 -1.60
CA THR A 162 -11.66 8.49 -1.35
C THR A 162 -11.87 9.31 -0.08
N GLY A 163 -13.03 9.96 0.05
CA GLY A 163 -13.37 10.74 1.24
C GLY A 163 -13.43 9.88 2.51
N ALA A 164 -14.00 8.67 2.42
CA ALA A 164 -14.06 7.75 3.55
C ALA A 164 -12.68 7.24 3.98
N VAL A 165 -11.78 6.95 3.04
CA VAL A 165 -10.40 6.52 3.32
C VAL A 165 -9.60 7.65 3.93
N LEU A 166 -9.64 8.85 3.35
CA LEU A 166 -8.94 10.01 3.90
C LEU A 166 -9.43 10.35 5.30
N ARG A 167 -10.75 10.31 5.54
CA ARG A 167 -11.31 10.50 6.88
C ARG A 167 -10.79 9.44 7.86
N ALA A 168 -10.74 8.17 7.45
CA ALA A 168 -10.23 7.09 8.30
C ALA A 168 -8.76 7.32 8.68
N ILE A 169 -7.91 7.71 7.71
CA ILE A 169 -6.51 8.10 7.95
C ILE A 169 -6.46 9.24 8.96
N LEU A 170 -7.09 10.38 8.64
CA LEU A 170 -7.02 11.58 9.48
C LEU A 170 -7.71 11.45 10.83
N SER A 171 -8.55 10.43 11.04
CA SER A 171 -9.21 10.15 12.33
C SER A 171 -8.56 8.99 13.09
N GLY A 172 -7.54 8.33 12.52
CA GLY A 172 -6.88 7.17 13.09
C GLY A 172 -7.74 5.90 13.15
N GLN A 173 -8.88 5.88 12.45
CA GLN A 173 -9.87 4.80 12.49
C GLN A 173 -9.52 3.67 11.51
N PRO A 174 -10.13 2.47 11.66
CA PRO A 174 -10.04 1.43 10.64
C PRO A 174 -10.47 1.94 9.27
N TYR A 175 -9.76 1.50 8.22
CA TYR A 175 -10.15 1.82 6.84
C TYR A 175 -11.51 1.20 6.49
N PRO A 176 -12.27 1.82 5.57
CA PRO A 176 -13.50 1.23 5.06
C PRO A 176 -13.26 -0.18 4.48
N SER A 177 -14.09 -1.16 4.84
CA SER A 177 -14.03 -2.51 4.27
C SER A 177 -14.17 -2.52 2.74
N ALA A 178 -14.88 -1.53 2.20
CA ALA A 178 -15.01 -1.30 0.77
C ALA A 178 -13.66 -1.06 0.07
N LEU A 179 -12.68 -0.43 0.73
CA LEU A 179 -11.33 -0.25 0.18
C LEU A 179 -10.66 -1.61 -0.03
N TYR A 180 -10.66 -2.44 1.01
CA TYR A 180 -10.05 -3.76 0.95
C TYR A 180 -10.70 -4.62 -0.13
N SER A 181 -12.03 -4.68 -0.14
CA SER A 181 -12.79 -5.41 -1.16
C SER A 181 -12.48 -4.93 -2.59
N ALA A 182 -12.40 -3.61 -2.82
CA ALA A 182 -12.08 -3.04 -4.11
C ALA A 182 -10.68 -3.46 -4.59
N ILE A 183 -9.67 -3.35 -3.72
CA ILE A 183 -8.30 -3.78 -4.02
C ILE A 183 -8.24 -5.28 -4.34
N MET A 184 -8.92 -6.12 -3.55
CA MET A 184 -8.96 -7.57 -3.77
C MET A 184 -9.62 -7.92 -5.11
N ILE A 185 -10.69 -7.24 -5.50
CA ILE A 185 -11.33 -7.40 -6.82
C ILE A 185 -10.36 -7.01 -7.94
N ARG A 186 -9.61 -5.91 -7.79
CA ARG A 186 -8.64 -5.45 -8.78
C ARG A 186 -7.43 -6.36 -8.91
N ILE A 187 -6.95 -6.94 -7.82
CA ILE A 187 -5.89 -7.96 -7.89
C ILE A 187 -6.35 -9.18 -8.69
N ARG A 188 -7.56 -9.69 -8.44
CA ARG A 188 -8.10 -10.84 -9.16
C ARG A 188 -8.29 -10.58 -10.66
N ALA A 189 -8.76 -9.39 -11.01
CA ALA A 189 -9.03 -9.04 -12.40
C ALA A 189 -7.77 -8.64 -13.18
N ASP A 190 -6.91 -7.81 -12.58
CA ASP A 190 -5.73 -7.28 -13.26
C ASP A 190 -4.53 -8.24 -13.15
N ARG A 191 -4.58 -9.21 -12.23
CA ARG A 191 -3.50 -10.16 -11.93
C ARG A 191 -2.18 -9.47 -11.60
N ASP A 192 -2.26 -8.30 -11.00
CA ASP A 192 -1.10 -7.50 -10.63
C ASP A 192 -1.11 -7.17 -9.14
N ILE A 193 0.07 -7.30 -8.54
CA ILE A 193 0.32 -7.05 -7.12
C ILE A 193 1.57 -6.19 -7.05
N ASN A 194 1.34 -4.89 -7.09
CA ASN A 194 2.37 -3.89 -6.93
C ASN A 194 2.48 -3.45 -5.45
N ARG A 195 3.45 -2.59 -5.18
CA ARG A 195 3.69 -2.06 -3.84
C ARG A 195 2.49 -1.37 -3.22
N ALA A 196 1.76 -0.56 -3.98
CA ALA A 196 0.60 0.17 -3.48
C ALA A 196 -0.49 -0.79 -2.99
N ARG A 197 -0.79 -1.84 -3.77
CA ARG A 197 -1.75 -2.89 -3.43
C ARG A 197 -1.32 -3.70 -2.21
N ALA A 198 -0.06 -4.15 -2.18
CA ALA A 198 0.46 -4.93 -1.06
C ALA A 198 0.52 -4.09 0.24
N GLY A 199 1.03 -2.86 0.14
CA GLY A 199 1.09 -1.91 1.26
C GLY A 199 -0.28 -1.58 1.85
N ILE A 200 -1.30 -1.31 1.02
CA ILE A 200 -2.63 -0.99 1.54
C ILE A 200 -3.35 -2.21 2.13
N ILE A 201 -3.12 -3.42 1.60
CA ILE A 201 -3.58 -4.67 2.22
C ILE A 201 -2.98 -4.83 3.61
N LYS A 202 -1.66 -4.65 3.74
CA LYS A 202 -0.97 -4.70 5.02
C LYS A 202 -1.54 -3.67 5.99
N ALA A 203 -1.64 -2.40 5.56
CA ALA A 203 -2.16 -1.33 6.40
C ALA A 203 -3.61 -1.57 6.85
N TYR A 204 -4.45 -2.10 5.95
CA TYR A 204 -5.82 -2.50 6.29
C TYR A 204 -5.87 -3.54 7.40
N LEU A 205 -5.08 -4.62 7.27
CA LEU A 205 -5.05 -5.70 8.25
C LEU A 205 -4.47 -5.24 9.60
N ILE A 206 -3.42 -4.39 9.57
CA ILE A 206 -2.87 -3.75 10.77
C ILE A 206 -3.95 -2.97 11.52
N LYS A 207 -4.63 -2.03 10.84
CA LYS A 207 -5.66 -1.19 11.46
C LYS A 207 -6.87 -2.01 11.93
N LYS A 208 -7.28 -3.03 11.16
CA LYS A 208 -8.42 -3.87 11.49
C LYS A 208 -8.22 -4.66 12.80
N TYR A 209 -7.03 -5.18 13.03
CA TYR A 209 -6.74 -5.99 14.21
C TYR A 209 -5.92 -5.28 15.28
N ASN A 210 -5.58 -4.00 15.07
CA ASN A 210 -4.72 -3.22 15.96
C ASN A 210 -3.43 -3.98 16.34
N TYR A 211 -2.76 -4.54 15.33
CA TYR A 211 -1.59 -5.42 15.46
C TYR A 211 -1.78 -6.72 16.27
N GLN A 212 -2.99 -7.07 16.74
CA GLN A 212 -3.17 -8.27 17.57
C GLN A 212 -3.16 -9.58 16.80
N LYS A 213 -3.37 -9.54 15.47
CA LYS A 213 -3.41 -10.71 14.60
C LYS A 213 -2.39 -10.57 13.46
N TYR A 214 -1.84 -11.69 13.00
CA TYR A 214 -0.94 -11.77 11.85
C TYR A 214 0.39 -10.99 11.98
N LYS A 215 0.89 -10.76 13.20
CA LYS A 215 2.14 -10.00 13.45
C LYS A 215 3.32 -10.48 12.60
N GLU A 216 3.45 -11.80 12.45
CA GLU A 216 4.53 -12.43 11.67
C GLU A 216 4.43 -12.17 10.16
N VAL A 217 3.23 -11.89 9.67
CA VAL A 217 2.94 -11.55 8.25
C VAL A 217 3.09 -10.06 8.00
N LEU A 218 2.61 -9.22 8.93
CA LEU A 218 2.52 -7.76 8.78
C LEU A 218 3.88 -7.06 9.01
N THR A 219 4.96 -7.70 8.59
CA THR A 219 6.34 -7.21 8.62
C THR A 219 6.67 -6.40 7.36
N VAL A 220 7.85 -5.76 7.30
CA VAL A 220 8.27 -5.01 6.10
C VAL A 220 8.75 -5.95 5.01
N ALA A 221 9.57 -6.94 5.35
CA ALA A 221 10.17 -7.86 4.39
C ALA A 221 9.72 -9.31 4.66
N LEU A 222 10.19 -10.23 3.81
CA LEU A 222 9.94 -11.67 3.98
C LEU A 222 10.35 -12.13 5.38
N ASN A 223 9.38 -12.56 6.19
CA ASN A 223 9.62 -13.34 7.40
C ASN A 223 9.67 -14.84 7.05
N PRO A 224 10.85 -15.50 7.10
CA PRO A 224 10.97 -16.92 6.73
C PRO A 224 10.31 -17.86 7.74
N GLU A 225 10.24 -17.46 9.01
CA GLU A 225 9.77 -18.25 10.15
C GLU A 225 8.24 -18.20 10.34
N CYS A 226 7.54 -17.38 9.56
CA CYS A 226 6.10 -17.18 9.67
C CYS A 226 5.33 -18.49 9.42
N LYS A 227 4.49 -18.88 10.38
CA LYS A 227 3.71 -20.14 10.34
C LYS A 227 2.28 -19.98 9.81
N GLU A 228 1.89 -18.78 9.41
CA GLU A 228 0.55 -18.51 8.87
C GLU A 228 0.36 -19.23 7.52
N LYS A 229 -0.55 -20.21 7.47
CA LYS A 229 -0.73 -21.10 6.31
C LYS A 229 -0.93 -20.33 5.00
N ALA A 230 -1.85 -19.35 4.99
CA ALA A 230 -2.11 -18.55 3.81
C ALA A 230 -0.85 -17.81 3.32
N TYR A 231 -0.01 -17.33 4.22
CA TYR A 231 1.24 -16.64 3.89
C TYR A 231 2.25 -17.60 3.27
N ILE A 232 2.40 -18.79 3.86
CA ILE A 232 3.25 -19.86 3.32
C ILE A 232 2.78 -20.28 1.92
N LEU A 233 1.47 -20.43 1.70
CA LEU A 233 0.91 -20.75 0.39
C LEU A 233 1.20 -19.65 -0.65
N GLY A 234 1.11 -18.38 -0.26
CA GLY A 234 1.50 -17.25 -1.10
C GLY A 234 2.98 -17.31 -1.51
N ARG A 235 3.87 -17.59 -0.53
CA ARG A 235 5.30 -17.79 -0.77
C ARG A 235 5.55 -18.96 -1.71
N LEU A 236 4.89 -20.09 -1.49
CA LEU A 236 4.99 -21.29 -2.32
C LEU A 236 4.58 -20.98 -3.76
N PHE A 237 3.47 -20.25 -3.97
CA PHE A 237 3.05 -19.84 -5.30
C PHE A 237 4.12 -19.00 -6.01
N SER A 238 4.75 -18.05 -5.31
CA SER A 238 5.84 -17.23 -5.88
C SER A 238 7.06 -18.06 -6.30
N VAL A 239 7.43 -19.07 -5.51
CA VAL A 239 8.54 -19.98 -5.87
C VAL A 239 8.17 -20.81 -7.09
N LEU A 240 6.95 -21.35 -7.16
CA LEU A 240 6.47 -22.14 -8.30
C LEU A 240 6.42 -21.31 -9.59
N GLU A 241 6.03 -20.04 -9.50
CA GLU A 241 6.04 -19.10 -10.64
C GLU A 241 7.46 -18.87 -11.13
N LYS A 242 8.39 -18.54 -10.22
CA LYS A 242 9.80 -18.29 -10.57
C LYS A 242 10.43 -19.51 -11.26
N VAL A 243 10.19 -20.71 -10.76
CA VAL A 243 10.71 -21.94 -11.38
C VAL A 243 10.17 -22.15 -12.79
N GLN A 244 8.90 -21.82 -13.03
CA GLN A 244 8.34 -21.90 -14.38
C GLN A 244 8.98 -20.88 -15.33
N GLU A 245 9.16 -19.64 -14.87
CA GLU A 245 9.79 -18.56 -15.65
C GLU A 245 11.24 -18.91 -16.02
N GLU A 246 12.01 -19.48 -15.08
CA GLU A 246 13.37 -19.97 -15.33
C GLU A 246 13.41 -21.15 -16.32
N ALA A 247 12.46 -22.07 -16.21
CA ALA A 247 12.39 -23.24 -17.09
C ALA A 247 11.91 -22.88 -18.51
N ASN A 248 11.10 -21.84 -18.67
CA ASN A 248 10.53 -21.40 -19.94
C ASN A 248 10.62 -19.87 -20.08
N PRO A 249 11.82 -19.32 -20.38
CA PRO A 249 11.97 -17.89 -20.61
C PRO A 249 11.04 -17.40 -21.73
N GLY A 250 10.32 -16.30 -21.49
CA GLY A 250 9.36 -15.74 -22.46
C GLY A 250 8.02 -16.48 -22.53
N ILE A 251 7.62 -17.24 -21.50
CA ILE A 251 6.32 -17.91 -21.44
C ILE A 251 5.16 -16.92 -21.61
N ASN A 252 4.29 -17.18 -22.60
CA ASN A 252 3.14 -16.31 -22.91
C ASN A 252 2.00 -16.40 -21.87
N THR A 253 1.94 -17.47 -21.08
CA THR A 253 0.88 -17.64 -20.06
C THR A 253 1.44 -18.31 -18.82
N PRO A 254 2.00 -17.53 -17.87
CA PRO A 254 2.51 -18.07 -16.62
C PRO A 254 1.39 -18.68 -15.76
N ILE A 255 1.75 -19.51 -14.78
CA ILE A 255 0.79 -20.08 -13.82
C ILE A 255 0.03 -19.00 -13.07
N LYS A 256 0.63 -17.82 -12.85
CA LYS A 256 -0.03 -16.66 -12.26
C LYS A 256 -1.28 -16.27 -13.03
N ASP A 257 -1.22 -16.27 -14.36
CA ASP A 257 -2.36 -15.89 -15.19
C ASP A 257 -3.53 -16.87 -15.10
N ARG A 258 -3.23 -18.16 -14.97
CA ARG A 258 -4.26 -19.21 -14.96
C ARG A 258 -4.77 -19.51 -13.56
N TYR A 259 -3.88 -19.49 -12.57
CA TYR A 259 -4.11 -20.11 -11.28
C TYR A 259 -4.04 -19.16 -10.10
N PHE A 260 -3.57 -17.92 -10.23
CA PHE A 260 -3.38 -17.05 -9.05
C PHE A 260 -4.66 -16.86 -8.24
N THR A 261 -5.75 -16.47 -8.91
CA THR A 261 -7.05 -16.24 -8.25
C THR A 261 -7.58 -17.51 -7.57
N SER A 262 -7.49 -18.65 -8.24
CA SER A 262 -7.97 -19.93 -7.71
C SER A 262 -7.05 -20.50 -6.62
N ALA A 263 -5.73 -20.32 -6.72
CA ALA A 263 -4.79 -20.71 -5.68
C ALA A 263 -4.98 -19.89 -4.41
N CYS A 264 -5.31 -18.61 -4.57
CA CYS A 264 -5.61 -17.71 -3.46
C CYS A 264 -6.99 -18.01 -2.83
N ALA A 265 -8.01 -18.32 -3.63
CA ALA A 265 -9.36 -18.56 -3.10
C ALA A 265 -9.59 -20.01 -2.63
N THR A 266 -9.12 -21.00 -3.39
CA THR A 266 -9.40 -22.44 -3.21
C THR A 266 -8.13 -23.30 -3.32
N PRO A 267 -7.16 -23.16 -2.38
CA PRO A 267 -5.85 -23.81 -2.45
C PRO A 267 -5.89 -25.32 -2.75
N ALA A 268 -6.76 -26.07 -2.08
CA ALA A 268 -6.90 -27.53 -2.23
C ALA A 268 -7.05 -27.99 -3.68
N SER A 269 -7.76 -27.22 -4.50
CA SER A 269 -8.05 -27.56 -5.90
C SER A 269 -6.90 -27.26 -6.87
N VAL A 270 -5.93 -26.43 -6.45
CA VAL A 270 -4.92 -25.86 -7.36
C VAL A 270 -3.50 -26.29 -7.02
N PHE A 271 -3.11 -26.25 -5.74
CA PHE A 271 -1.72 -26.54 -5.34
C PHE A 271 -1.24 -27.94 -5.74
N PRO A 272 -2.05 -29.02 -5.61
CA PRO A 272 -1.64 -30.35 -6.10
C PRO A 272 -1.31 -30.36 -7.60
N VAL A 273 -2.06 -29.60 -8.41
CA VAL A 273 -1.81 -29.47 -9.85
C VAL A 273 -0.51 -28.70 -10.10
N LEU A 274 -0.30 -27.57 -9.41
CA LEU A 274 0.90 -26.76 -9.56
C LEU A 274 2.17 -27.49 -9.14
N LEU A 275 2.13 -28.23 -8.04
CA LEU A 275 3.27 -29.03 -7.55
C LEU A 275 3.66 -30.10 -8.58
N ARG A 276 2.68 -30.83 -9.14
CA ARG A 276 2.94 -31.80 -10.20
C ARG A 276 3.57 -31.16 -11.44
N LEU A 277 3.08 -29.98 -11.86
CA LEU A 277 3.65 -29.24 -12.98
C LEU A 277 5.09 -28.78 -12.69
N SER A 278 5.37 -28.36 -11.46
CA SER A 278 6.71 -27.87 -11.10
C SER A 278 7.80 -28.92 -11.21
N ASN A 279 7.51 -30.21 -11.04
CA ASN A 279 8.52 -31.27 -11.19
C ASN A 279 9.22 -31.24 -12.55
N HIS A 280 8.47 -30.96 -13.63
CA HIS A 280 9.04 -30.83 -14.97
C HIS A 280 9.81 -29.53 -15.17
N HIS A 281 9.41 -28.45 -14.49
CA HIS A 281 10.11 -27.16 -14.56
C HIS A 281 11.41 -27.20 -13.75
N ILE A 282 11.41 -27.79 -12.55
CA ILE A 282 12.58 -27.97 -11.69
C ILE A 282 13.70 -28.69 -12.44
N ALA A 283 13.38 -29.73 -13.20
CA ALA A 283 14.37 -30.47 -13.98
C ALA A 283 15.05 -29.63 -15.09
N LYS A 284 14.41 -28.54 -15.54
CA LYS A 284 14.88 -27.67 -16.63
C LYS A 284 15.43 -26.33 -16.16
N ALA A 285 15.00 -25.84 -15.01
CA ALA A 285 15.36 -24.53 -14.48
C ALA A 285 16.84 -24.47 -14.09
N GLN A 286 17.49 -23.34 -14.37
CA GLN A 286 18.91 -23.10 -14.02
C GLN A 286 19.18 -23.33 -12.53
N TYR A 287 18.27 -22.90 -11.66
CA TYR A 287 18.38 -23.05 -10.20
C TYR A 287 17.37 -24.07 -9.63
N GLY A 288 16.99 -25.08 -10.43
CA GLY A 288 15.99 -26.07 -10.08
C GLY A 288 16.20 -26.74 -8.71
N LYS A 289 17.43 -27.16 -8.38
CA LYS A 289 17.76 -27.77 -7.09
C LYS A 289 17.48 -26.85 -5.89
N ASN A 290 17.82 -25.58 -6.01
CA ASN A 290 17.57 -24.59 -4.95
C ASN A 290 16.07 -24.38 -4.76
N ALA A 291 15.31 -24.36 -5.85
CA ALA A 291 13.87 -24.22 -5.78
C ALA A 291 13.18 -25.47 -5.23
N GLU A 292 13.66 -26.67 -5.55
CA GLU A 292 13.17 -27.92 -4.98
C GLU A 292 13.35 -27.94 -3.45
N ILE A 293 14.54 -27.56 -2.97
CA ILE A 293 14.80 -27.39 -1.53
C ILE A 293 13.81 -26.39 -0.94
N LYS A 294 13.59 -25.24 -1.60
CA LYS A 294 12.70 -24.19 -1.09
C LYS A 294 11.23 -24.62 -1.06
N ILE A 295 10.77 -25.32 -2.09
CA ILE A 295 9.41 -25.89 -2.15
C ILE A 295 9.24 -26.89 -1.00
N ARG A 296 10.21 -27.78 -0.80
CA ARG A 296 10.18 -28.76 0.30
C ARG A 296 10.17 -28.08 1.68
N GLU A 297 10.98 -27.04 1.89
CA GLU A 297 10.95 -26.25 3.13
C GLU A 297 9.56 -25.67 3.40
N LEU A 298 8.96 -25.01 2.40
CA LEU A 298 7.64 -24.40 2.54
C LEU A 298 6.53 -25.44 2.77
N LEU A 299 6.62 -26.60 2.09
CA LEU A 299 5.68 -27.70 2.32
C LEU A 299 5.83 -28.30 3.72
N ASN A 300 7.05 -28.42 4.25
CA ASN A 300 7.28 -28.90 5.61
C ASN A 300 6.75 -27.94 6.68
N MET A 301 6.65 -26.64 6.37
CA MET A 301 5.99 -25.66 7.24
C MET A 301 4.46 -25.80 7.25
N LEU A 302 3.87 -26.43 6.22
CA LEU A 302 2.45 -26.74 6.16
C LEU A 302 2.24 -28.11 6.84
N GLU A 303 1.86 -28.10 8.11
CA GLU A 303 1.68 -29.33 8.89
C GLU A 303 0.69 -30.30 8.20
N VAL A 304 1.16 -31.51 7.88
CA VAL A 304 0.38 -32.50 7.11
C VAL A 304 -0.93 -32.89 7.80
N ASN A 305 -0.93 -32.90 9.13
CA ASN A 305 -2.10 -33.26 9.94
C ASN A 305 -3.08 -32.11 10.17
N ASP A 306 -2.76 -30.90 9.69
CA ASP A 306 -3.54 -29.69 9.92
C ASP A 306 -3.95 -29.02 8.60
N ASP A 307 -4.67 -29.78 7.75
CA ASP A 307 -5.23 -29.32 6.46
C ASP A 307 -4.24 -28.44 5.65
N PRO A 308 -3.14 -29.03 5.14
CA PRO A 308 -2.03 -28.27 4.56
C PRO A 308 -2.44 -27.46 3.32
N PHE A 309 -3.53 -27.85 2.65
CA PHE A 309 -4.16 -27.11 1.57
C PHE A 309 -5.64 -26.91 1.87
N PRO A 310 -6.02 -25.80 2.51
CA PRO A 310 -7.40 -25.58 2.89
C PRO A 310 -8.31 -25.49 1.66
N ALA A 311 -9.56 -25.95 1.83
CA ALA A 311 -10.57 -25.93 0.77
C ALA A 311 -10.86 -24.50 0.28
N ASN A 312 -10.92 -23.54 1.20
CA ASN A 312 -11.17 -22.13 0.92
C ASN A 312 -10.35 -21.24 1.85
N LEU A 313 -9.89 -20.09 1.36
CA LEU A 313 -9.38 -19.00 2.18
C LEU A 313 -10.42 -17.88 2.29
N THR A 314 -10.60 -17.36 3.51
CA THR A 314 -11.37 -16.13 3.75
C THR A 314 -10.77 -14.95 2.99
N LEU A 315 -11.53 -13.86 2.78
CA LEU A 315 -11.01 -12.69 2.08
C LEU A 315 -9.79 -12.07 2.78
N GLU A 316 -9.69 -12.22 4.10
CA GLU A 316 -8.54 -11.77 4.90
C GLU A 316 -7.32 -12.66 4.68
N GLU A 317 -7.50 -13.98 4.74
CA GLU A 317 -6.45 -14.95 4.44
C GLU A 317 -5.97 -14.84 2.98
N GLN A 318 -6.86 -14.49 2.04
CA GLN A 318 -6.47 -14.14 0.68
C GLN A 318 -5.52 -12.93 0.64
N GLY A 319 -5.71 -11.92 1.51
CA GLY A 319 -4.76 -10.82 1.67
C GLY A 319 -3.43 -11.27 2.25
N ILE A 320 -3.47 -12.16 3.26
CA ILE A 320 -2.28 -12.78 3.84
C ILE A 320 -1.49 -13.59 2.79
N PHE A 321 -2.18 -14.32 1.92
CA PHE A 321 -1.59 -15.00 0.76
C PHE A 321 -0.90 -14.01 -0.19
N ILE A 322 -1.58 -12.91 -0.53
CA ILE A 322 -1.03 -11.88 -1.42
C ILE A 322 0.24 -11.25 -0.82
N LEU A 323 0.26 -11.00 0.49
CA LEU A 323 1.45 -10.50 1.19
C LEU A 323 2.60 -11.50 1.14
N GLY A 324 2.33 -12.80 1.35
CA GLY A 324 3.34 -13.86 1.25
C GLY A 324 3.92 -13.98 -0.15
N TYR A 325 3.07 -13.92 -1.17
CA TYR A 325 3.47 -13.88 -2.57
C TYR A 325 4.37 -12.67 -2.86
N TYR A 326 3.95 -11.47 -2.45
CA TYR A 326 4.68 -10.23 -2.71
C TYR A 326 6.05 -10.22 -2.00
N HIS A 327 6.10 -10.59 -0.71
CA HIS A 327 7.35 -10.67 0.05
C HIS A 327 8.35 -11.66 -0.57
N GLN A 328 7.87 -12.84 -0.98
CA GLN A 328 8.74 -13.84 -1.60
C GLN A 328 9.28 -13.37 -2.96
N LYS A 329 8.45 -12.65 -3.74
CA LYS A 329 8.85 -12.06 -5.01
C LYS A 329 9.91 -10.97 -4.83
N GLN A 330 9.72 -10.06 -3.87
CA GLN A 330 10.71 -9.02 -3.56
C GLN A 330 12.04 -9.61 -3.08
N ALA A 331 12.00 -10.62 -2.19
CA ALA A 331 13.21 -11.30 -1.72
C ALA A 331 13.98 -12.00 -2.85
N ASN A 332 13.30 -12.43 -3.92
CA ASN A 332 13.97 -13.00 -5.10
C ASN A 332 14.72 -11.92 -5.90
N TYR A 333 14.16 -10.72 -6.05
CA TYR A 333 14.81 -9.61 -6.75
C TYR A 333 16.04 -9.08 -5.99
N GLU A 334 15.97 -8.96 -4.67
CA GLU A 334 17.11 -8.51 -3.86
C GLU A 334 18.33 -9.42 -3.95
N LYS A 335 18.11 -10.72 -4.11
CA LYS A 335 19.21 -11.69 -4.33
C LYS A 335 19.89 -11.49 -5.67
N VAL A 336 19.11 -11.35 -6.75
CA VAL A 336 19.64 -11.13 -8.11
C VAL A 336 20.46 -9.83 -8.17
N ARG A 337 20.09 -8.78 -7.43
CA ARG A 337 20.86 -7.53 -7.41
C ARG A 337 22.19 -7.60 -6.64
N LYS A 338 22.36 -8.62 -5.79
CA LYS A 338 23.58 -8.82 -4.98
C LYS A 338 24.57 -9.78 -5.63
N GLU A 339 24.13 -10.55 -6.62
CA GLU A 339 24.93 -11.48 -7.44
C GLU A 339 25.51 -10.76 -8.66
#